data_AF-A0A6V7ID69-F1
#
_entry.id   AF-A0A6V7ID69-F1
#
_cell.length_a   1.000
_cell.length_b   1.000
_cell.length_c   1.000
_cell.angle_alpha   90.00
_cell.angle_beta   90.00
_cell.angle_gamma   90.00
#
_symmetry.space_group_name_H-M   'P 1'
#
loop_
_entity.id
_entity.type
_entity.pdbx_description
1 polymer ?
#
loop_
_entity_poly.entity_id
_entity_poly.type
_entity_poly.pdbx_seq_one_letter_code
_entity_poly.pdbx_strand_id
1 'polypeptide(L)'
;WHEFGVYDTAATIDYLLSLTGQSQVSLIGHSMGGSVQLALLSQRPEYNSKVNVVLGFAPVALITHKLPGLLVSLGVQYGNRIE
;
A
#
# COMPACT_ATOMS: atom_id res chain seq x y z
N TRP A 1 -5.33 -4.34 4.51
CA TRP A 1 -4.27 -3.72 3.65
C TRP A 1 -3.38 -4.77 3.02
N HIS A 2 -3.23 -5.95 3.65
CA HIS A 2 -2.46 -7.06 3.13
C HIS A 2 -2.98 -7.52 1.75
N GLU A 3 -4.28 -7.75 1.65
CA GLU A 3 -4.96 -8.22 0.43
C GLU A 3 -4.81 -7.22 -0.71
N PHE A 4 -5.01 -5.92 -0.40
CA PHE A 4 -4.80 -4.84 -1.36
C PHE A 4 -3.36 -4.80 -1.92
N GLY A 5 -2.35 -5.11 -1.10
CA GLY A 5 -0.96 -5.16 -1.55
C GLY A 5 -0.67 -6.43 -2.34
N VAL A 6 -0.89 -7.59 -1.72
CA VAL A 6 -0.47 -8.91 -2.21
C VAL A 6 -1.26 -9.36 -3.43
N TYR A 7 -2.55 -9.03 -3.51
CA TYR A 7 -3.45 -9.45 -4.59
C TYR A 7 -3.78 -8.29 -5.53
N ASP A 8 -4.51 -7.28 -5.04
CA ASP A 8 -5.12 -6.26 -5.91
C ASP A 8 -4.06 -5.43 -6.64
N THR A 9 -3.10 -4.87 -5.90
CA THR A 9 -2.05 -4.01 -6.48
C THR A 9 -1.12 -4.84 -7.36
N ALA A 10 -0.76 -6.05 -6.94
CA ALA A 10 0.05 -6.96 -7.73
C ALA A 10 -0.59 -7.29 -9.09
N ALA A 11 -1.87 -7.68 -9.09
CA ALA A 11 -2.63 -7.95 -10.31
C ALA A 11 -2.77 -6.70 -11.19
N THR A 12 -2.97 -5.53 -10.58
CA THR A 12 -3.06 -4.25 -11.28
C THR A 12 -1.74 -3.91 -11.98
N ILE A 13 -0.60 -4.10 -11.32
CA ILE A 13 0.72 -3.86 -11.92
C ILE A 13 0.93 -4.78 -13.12
N ASP A 14 0.67 -6.08 -12.98
CA ASP A 14 0.86 -7.03 -14.08
C ASP A 14 -0.03 -6.69 -15.28
N TYR A 15 -1.29 -6.33 -15.01
CA TYR A 15 -2.21 -5.88 -16.04
C TYR A 15 -1.67 -4.63 -16.76
N LEU A 16 -1.25 -3.60 -16.03
CA LEU A 16 -0.73 -2.36 -16.62
C LEU A 16 0.56 -2.58 -17.42
N LEU A 17 1.50 -3.39 -16.94
CA LEU A 17 2.72 -3.72 -17.68
C LEU A 17 2.39 -4.50 -18.96
N SER A 18 1.46 -5.46 -18.90
CA SER A 18 1.02 -6.20 -20.08
C SER A 18 0.30 -5.31 -21.11
N LEU A 19 -0.50 -4.36 -20.65
CA LEU A 19 -1.30 -3.47 -21.50
C LEU A 19 -0.43 -2.41 -22.18
N THR A 20 0.56 -1.87 -21.45
CA THR A 20 1.39 -0.75 -21.92
C THR A 20 2.69 -1.19 -22.59
N GLY A 21 3.14 -2.43 -22.36
CA GLY A 21 4.44 -2.94 -22.81
C GLY A 21 5.63 -2.36 -22.04
N GLN A 22 5.39 -1.58 -20.99
CA GLN A 22 6.46 -1.08 -20.12
C GLN A 22 6.99 -2.20 -19.22
N SER A 23 8.25 -2.09 -18.80
CA SER A 23 8.88 -3.05 -17.89
C SER A 23 8.69 -2.70 -16.42
N GLN A 24 8.37 -1.45 -16.10
CA GLN A 24 8.24 -0.95 -14.74
C GLN A 24 7.13 0.10 -14.60
N VAL A 25 6.60 0.23 -13.37
CA VAL A 25 5.66 1.28 -12.97
C VAL A 25 6.23 2.17 -11.87
N SER A 26 5.71 3.38 -11.75
CA SER A 26 5.89 4.23 -10.57
C SER A 26 4.73 4.04 -9.61
N LEU A 27 5.02 3.68 -8.35
CA LEU A 27 3.99 3.54 -7.32
C LEU A 27 3.89 4.83 -6.52
N ILE A 28 2.70 5.44 -6.50
CA ILE A 28 2.40 6.63 -5.71
C ILE A 28 1.25 6.30 -4.76
N GLY A 29 1.46 6.46 -3.46
CA GLY A 29 0.53 6.04 -2.42
C GLY A 29 0.31 7.15 -1.40
N HIS A 30 -0.94 7.38 -1.02
CA HIS A 30 -1.31 8.33 0.03
C HIS A 30 -1.96 7.61 1.21
N SER A 31 -1.63 7.98 2.44
CA SER A 31 -2.22 7.39 3.66
C SER A 31 -2.08 5.85 3.66
N MET A 32 -3.20 5.13 3.67
CA MET A 32 -3.24 3.66 3.54
C MET A 32 -2.55 3.14 2.27
N GLY A 33 -2.51 3.92 1.19
CA GLY A 33 -1.77 3.57 -0.03
C GLY A 33 -0.28 3.31 0.24
N GLY A 34 0.31 4.00 1.22
CA GLY A 34 1.68 3.71 1.67
C GLY A 34 1.81 2.34 2.34
N SER A 35 0.81 1.93 3.14
CA SER A 35 0.76 0.58 3.74
C SER A 35 0.71 -0.48 2.66
N VAL A 36 -0.11 -0.26 1.63
CA VAL A 36 -0.29 -1.17 0.49
C VAL A 36 1.02 -1.34 -0.30
N GLN A 37 1.74 -0.25 -0.57
CA GLN A 37 3.07 -0.29 -1.20
C GLN A 37 4.07 -1.13 -0.38
N LEU A 38 4.16 -0.86 0.93
CA LEU A 38 5.06 -1.59 1.83
C LEU A 38 4.70 -3.08 1.90
N ALA A 39 3.40 -3.40 1.96
CA ALA A 39 2.91 -4.76 1.97
C ALA A 39 3.29 -5.52 0.70
N LEU A 40 3.02 -4.94 -0.47
CA LEU A 40 3.37 -5.54 -1.76
C LEU A 40 4.88 -5.82 -1.84
N LEU A 41 5.71 -4.80 -1.62
CA LEU A 41 7.14 -4.91 -1.90
C LEU A 41 7.91 -5.76 -0.87
N SER A 42 7.36 -5.93 0.33
CA SER A 42 7.93 -6.82 1.36
C SER A 42 7.46 -8.28 1.20
N GLN A 43 6.18 -8.51 0.89
CA GLN A 43 5.61 -9.85 0.80
C GLN A 43 5.81 -10.49 -0.58
N ARG A 44 6.00 -9.68 -1.62
CA ARG A 44 6.19 -10.13 -3.01
C ARG A 44 7.44 -9.50 -3.61
N PRO A 45 8.63 -9.93 -3.18
CA PRO A 45 9.89 -9.30 -3.56
C PRO A 45 10.14 -9.32 -5.07
N GLU A 46 9.49 -10.20 -5.83
CA GLU A 46 9.52 -10.21 -7.30
C GLU A 46 8.95 -8.94 -7.95
N TYR A 47 8.15 -8.13 -7.23
CA TYR A 47 7.66 -6.84 -7.73
C TYR A 47 8.66 -5.70 -7.57
N ASN A 48 9.73 -5.88 -6.77
CA ASN A 48 10.76 -4.86 -6.65
C ASN A 48 11.46 -4.58 -7.99
N SER A 49 11.55 -5.56 -8.88
CA SER A 49 12.10 -5.36 -10.24
C SER A 49 11.11 -4.67 -11.19
N LYS A 50 9.80 -4.71 -10.88
CA LYS A 50 8.70 -4.14 -11.67
C LYS A 50 8.35 -2.70 -11.27
N VAL A 51 9.03 -2.13 -10.28
CA VAL A 51 8.77 -0.78 -9.76
C VAL A 51 10.03 0.06 -9.87
N ASN A 52 9.93 1.23 -10.52
CA ASN A 52 11.08 2.12 -10.71
C ASN A 52 11.24 3.15 -9.59
N VAL A 53 10.13 3.58 -8.97
CA VAL A 53 10.10 4.52 -7.86
C VAL A 53 8.86 4.29 -7.01
N VAL A 54 9.02 4.50 -5.71
CA VAL A 54 7.93 4.48 -4.72
C VAL A 54 7.86 5.85 -4.07
N LEU A 55 6.72 6.51 -4.20
CA LEU A 55 6.44 7.80 -3.57
C LEU A 55 5.29 7.62 -2.57
N GLY A 56 5.53 8.03 -1.33
CA GLY A 56 4.56 7.96 -0.23
C GLY A 56 4.20 9.35 0.28
N PHE A 57 2.92 9.71 0.22
CA PHE A 57 2.38 10.94 0.81
C PHE A 57 1.63 10.60 2.10
N ALA A 58 2.13 11.07 3.23
CA ALA A 58 1.61 10.69 4.56
C ALA A 58 1.42 9.15 4.72
N PRO A 59 2.45 8.33 4.42
CA PRO A 59 2.31 6.88 4.42
C PRO A 59 2.07 6.34 5.83
N VAL A 60 1.19 5.35 5.96
CA VAL A 60 0.93 4.68 7.25
C VAL A 60 1.63 3.32 7.27
N ALA A 61 2.72 3.18 8.01
CA ALA A 61 3.39 1.88 8.19
C ALA A 61 2.95 1.21 9.50
N LEU A 62 2.95 1.98 10.59
CA LEU A 62 2.57 1.55 11.93
C LEU A 62 1.87 2.73 12.63
N ILE A 63 0.84 2.44 13.42
CA ILE A 63 0.15 3.44 14.26
C ILE A 63 0.51 3.16 15.72
N THR A 64 1.50 3.90 16.23
CA THR A 64 2.00 3.72 17.61
C THR A 64 1.56 4.83 18.56
N HIS A 65 1.08 5.95 18.02
CA HIS A 65 0.68 7.13 18.77
C HIS A 65 -0.79 7.48 18.50
N LYS A 66 -1.46 8.09 19.49
CA LYS A 66 -2.82 8.58 19.32
C LYS A 66 -2.82 9.73 18.32
N LEU A 67 -3.53 9.53 17.22
CA LEU A 67 -3.75 10.59 16.25
C LEU A 67 -4.84 11.54 16.76
N PRO A 68 -4.68 12.86 16.58
CA PRO A 68 -5.68 13.84 17.01
C PRO A 68 -6.97 13.72 16.18
N GLY A 69 -8.10 14.00 16.82
CA GLY A 69 -9.43 13.97 16.19
C GLY A 69 -10.25 12.75 16.60
N LEU A 70 -11.50 12.99 16.98
CA LEU A 70 -12.42 11.97 17.51
C LEU A 70 -12.60 10.80 16.55
N LEU A 71 -12.84 11.07 15.26
CA LEU A 71 -13.09 10.04 14.26
C LEU A 71 -11.88 9.13 14.03
N VAL A 72 -10.68 9.71 13.93
CA VAL A 72 -9.44 8.94 13.72
C VAL A 72 -9.12 8.12 14.98
N SER A 73 -9.29 8.71 16.17
CA SER A 73 -9.04 8.00 17.43
C SER A 73 -9.99 6.82 17.63
N LEU A 74 -11.28 6.98 17.29
CA LEU A 74 -12.25 5.88 17.33
C LEU A 74 -11.91 4.81 16.27
N GLY A 75 -11.59 5.24 15.05
CA GLY A 75 -11.18 4.34 13.97
C GLY A 75 -9.97 3.49 14.33
N VAL A 76 -8.91 4.08 14.92
CA VAL A 76 -7.72 3.35 15.36
C VAL A 76 -8.01 2.44 16.56
N GLN A 77 -8.82 2.90 17.52
CA GLN A 77 -9.08 2.16 18.76
C GLN A 77 -9.95 0.92 18.53
N TYR A 78 -10.91 1.00 17.61
CA TYR A 78 -11.86 -0.08 17.33
C TYR A 78 -11.60 -0.79 15.99
N GLY A 79 -10.77 -0.23 15.12
CA GLY A 79 -10.44 -0.80 13.81
C GLY A 79 -9.83 -2.20 13.86
N ASN A 80 -9.05 -2.50 14.90
CA ASN A 80 -8.48 -3.85 15.08
C ASN A 80 -9.49 -4.88 15.62
N ARG A 81 -10.76 -4.52 15.79
CA ARG A 81 -11.84 -5.43 16.27
C ARG A 81 -12.84 -5.82 15.17
N ILE A 82 -12.64 -5.30 13.96
CA ILE A 82 -13.52 -5.51 12.80
C ILE A 82 -12.87 -6.36 11.70
N GLU A 83 -11.73 -6.97 11.99
CA GLU A 83 -11.17 -8.11 11.22
C GLU A 83 -11.55 -9.43 11.91
#